data_AF-A0AB38N7M4-F1
#
_entry.id   AF-A0AB38N7M4-F1
#
_cell.length_a   1.000
_cell.length_b   1.000
_cell.length_c   1.000
_cell.angle_alpha   90.00
_cell.angle_beta   90.00
_cell.angle_gamma   90.00
#
_symmetry.space_group_name_H-M   'P 1'
#
loop_
_entity.id
_entity.type
_entity.pdbx_description
1 polymer ?
#
loop_
_entity_poly.entity_id
_entity_poly.type
_entity_poly.pdbx_seq_one_letter_code
_entity_poly.pdbx_strand_id
1 'polypeptide(L)'
;MNNARLSPVALGLALGIFWGISILIMGLIATYYAYGRPFVASMGLLYPGFEPTVIGSLIGAVIGFIDLFIGGVIIAWLYNAFAGVCCRQSDRVE
;
A
#
# COMPACT_ATOMS: atom_id res chain seq x y z
N MET A 1 -3.66 23.49 17.36
CA MET A 1 -3.99 22.46 16.33
C MET A 1 -3.72 21.11 16.97
N ASN A 2 -4.69 20.21 16.99
CA ASN A 2 -4.50 18.89 17.59
C ASN A 2 -3.39 18.15 16.84
N ASN A 3 -2.39 17.65 17.56
CA ASN A 3 -1.34 16.81 17.01
C ASN A 3 -1.94 15.47 16.58
N ALA A 4 -2.55 15.43 15.39
CA ALA A 4 -2.92 14.17 14.76
C ALA A 4 -1.62 13.41 14.48
N ARG A 5 -1.42 12.27 15.14
CA ARG A 5 -0.34 11.34 14.82
C ARG A 5 -0.96 10.13 14.13
N LEU A 6 -0.28 9.63 13.09
CA LEU A 6 -0.69 8.41 12.41
C LEU A 6 -0.01 7.22 13.07
N SER A 7 -0.76 6.14 13.33
CA SER A 7 -0.18 4.87 13.71
C SER A 7 0.39 4.19 12.45
N PRO A 8 1.71 3.94 12.36
CA PRO A 8 2.30 3.40 11.14
C PRO A 8 1.78 2.02 10.76
N VAL A 9 1.60 1.15 11.76
CA VAL A 9 1.07 -0.21 11.54
C VAL A 9 -0.39 -0.15 11.10
N ALA A 10 -1.21 0.72 11.71
CA ALA A 10 -2.62 0.84 11.33
C ALA A 10 -2.77 1.36 9.90
N LEU A 11 -1.98 2.38 9.51
CA LEU A 11 -2.01 2.91 8.15
C LEU A 11 -1.47 1.88 7.14
N GLY A 12 -0.36 1.21 7.47
CA GLY A 12 0.20 0.13 6.66
C GLY A 12 -0.83 -0.98 6.42
N LEU A 13 -1.49 -1.47 7.47
CA LEU A 13 -2.52 -2.52 7.32
C LEU A 13 -3.70 -2.06 6.46
N ALA A 14 -4.19 -0.84 6.67
CA ALA A 14 -5.31 -0.31 5.88
C ALA A 14 -4.96 -0.24 4.38
N LEU A 15 -3.79 0.32 4.05
CA LEU A 15 -3.34 0.46 2.66
C LEU A 15 -2.97 -0.89 2.03
N GLY A 16 -2.27 -1.74 2.78
CA GLY A 16 -1.90 -3.08 2.32
C GLY A 16 -3.13 -3.94 2.02
N ILE A 17 -4.11 -4.00 2.92
CA ILE A 17 -5.33 -4.79 2.71
C ILE A 17 -6.12 -4.25 1.52
N PHE A 18 -6.32 -2.92 1.47
CA PHE A 18 -7.03 -2.29 0.37
C PHE A 18 -6.38 -2.61 -0.98
N TRP A 19 -5.06 -2.47 -1.07
CA TRP A 19 -4.34 -2.71 -2.32
C TRP A 19 -4.26 -4.19 -2.69
N GLY A 20 -3.95 -5.07 -1.75
CA GLY A 20 -3.92 -6.52 -1.99
C GLY A 20 -5.25 -7.06 -2.50
N ILE A 21 -6.38 -6.63 -1.91
CA ILE A 21 -7.73 -6.97 -2.40
C ILE A 21 -7.97 -6.38 -3.79
N SER A 22 -7.57 -5.14 -4.05
CA SER A 22 -7.73 -4.51 -5.37
C SER A 22 -6.98 -5.28 -6.46
N ILE A 23 -5.73 -5.71 -6.20
CA ILE A 23 -4.93 -6.51 -7.12
C ILE A 23 -5.57 -7.88 -7.35
N LEU A 24 -6.07 -8.53 -6.28
CA LEU A 24 -6.77 -9.81 -6.39
C LEU A 24 -7.99 -9.69 -7.31
N ILE A 25 -8.85 -8.69 -7.07
CA ILE A 25 -10.06 -8.47 -7.87
C ILE A 25 -9.67 -8.20 -9.33
N MET A 26 -8.70 -7.33 -9.58
CA MET A 26 -8.30 -7.00 -10.94
C MET A 26 -7.68 -8.19 -11.69
N GLY A 27 -6.89 -9.01 -10.99
CA GLY A 27 -6.36 -10.27 -11.54
C GLY A 27 -7.45 -11.28 -11.89
N LEU A 28 -8.44 -11.47 -11.01
CA LEU A 28 -9.57 -12.36 -11.27
C LEU A 28 -10.44 -11.86 -12.43
N ILE A 29 -10.71 -10.56 -12.49
CA ILE A 29 -11.41 -9.95 -13.62
C ILE A 29 -10.64 -10.22 -14.93
N ALA A 30 -9.33 -9.99 -14.95
CA ALA A 30 -8.51 -10.22 -16.15
C ALA A 30 -8.39 -11.71 -16.53
N THR A 31 -8.59 -12.62 -15.57
CA THR A 31 -8.63 -14.07 -15.79
C THR A 31 -9.86 -14.46 -16.62
N TYR A 32 -11.03 -13.94 -16.27
CA TYR A 32 -12.30 -14.34 -16.89
C TYR A 32 -12.76 -13.39 -18.02
N TYR A 33 -12.27 -12.16 -18.04
CA TYR A 33 -12.67 -11.11 -18.99
C TYR A 33 -11.45 -10.48 -19.67
N ALA A 34 -11.67 -9.82 -20.81
CA ALA A 34 -10.64 -9.03 -21.48
C ALA A 34 -10.31 -7.73 -20.71
N TYR A 35 -11.29 -7.22 -19.96
CA TYR A 35 -11.13 -6.07 -19.07
C TYR A 35 -10.10 -6.39 -17.97
N GLY A 36 -9.17 -5.48 -17.70
CA GLY A 36 -8.10 -5.67 -16.71
C GLY A 36 -6.81 -6.30 -17.23
N ARG A 37 -6.78 -6.97 -18.40
CA ARG A 37 -5.54 -7.57 -18.94
C ARG A 37 -4.39 -6.56 -19.14
N PRO A 38 -4.62 -5.34 -19.68
CA PRO A 38 -3.55 -4.35 -19.77
C PRO A 38 -3.04 -3.90 -18.40
N PHE A 39 -3.92 -3.82 -17.40
CA PHE A 39 -3.51 -3.49 -16.03
C PHE A 39 -2.64 -4.60 -15.44
N VAL A 40 -3.06 -5.86 -15.55
CA VAL A 40 -2.27 -7.02 -15.07
C VAL A 40 -0.92 -7.09 -15.77
N ALA A 41 -0.86 -6.86 -17.08
CA ALA A 41 0.39 -6.84 -17.83
C ALA A 41 1.37 -5.75 -17.33
N SER A 42 0.87 -4.53 -17.08
CA SER A 42 1.69 -3.44 -16.54
C SER A 42 2.14 -3.72 -15.11
N MET A 43 1.23 -4.17 -14.24
CA MET A 43 1.54 -4.46 -12.84
C MET A 43 2.40 -5.71 -12.68
N GLY A 44 2.35 -6.68 -13.60
CA GLY A 44 3.20 -7.87 -13.60
C GLY A 44 4.70 -7.54 -13.74
N LEU A 45 5.04 -6.36 -14.26
CA LEU A 45 6.41 -5.86 -14.27
C LEU A 45 6.91 -5.49 -12.86
N LEU A 46 6.00 -5.07 -11.98
CA LEU A 46 6.30 -4.70 -10.59
C LEU A 46 6.09 -5.87 -9.63
N TYR A 47 5.13 -6.74 -9.93
CA TYR A 47 4.73 -7.90 -9.12
C TYR A 47 5.00 -9.20 -9.88
N PRO A 48 6.22 -9.75 -9.78
CA PRO A 48 6.58 -10.99 -10.47
C PRO A 48 5.62 -12.13 -10.14
N GLY A 49 5.13 -12.80 -11.19
CA GLY A 49 4.12 -13.87 -11.05
C GLY A 49 2.68 -13.36 -10.99
N PHE A 50 2.44 -12.04 -11.06
CA PHE A 50 1.10 -11.51 -11.28
C PHE A 50 0.68 -11.66 -12.74
N GLU A 51 -0.17 -12.65 -12.97
CA GLU A 51 -0.69 -13.03 -14.28
C GLU A 51 -2.22 -13.14 -14.24
N PRO A 52 -2.92 -13.08 -15.39
CA PRO A 52 -4.38 -13.24 -15.46
C PRO A 52 -4.79 -14.71 -15.29
N THR A 53 -4.39 -15.29 -14.15
CA THR A 53 -4.75 -16.61 -13.66
C THR A 53 -5.15 -16.50 -12.19
N VAL A 54 -5.90 -17.47 -11.66
CA VAL A 54 -6.29 -17.47 -10.23
C VAL A 54 -5.05 -17.49 -9.32
N ILE A 55 -4.06 -18.33 -9.63
CA ILE A 55 -2.82 -18.42 -8.85
C ILE A 55 -2.01 -17.13 -8.98
N GLY A 56 -1.86 -16.60 -10.19
CA GLY A 56 -1.15 -15.33 -10.41
C GLY A 56 -1.80 -14.17 -9.68
N SER A 57 -3.13 -14.12 -9.61
CA SER A 57 -3.89 -13.12 -8.87
C SER A 57 -3.63 -13.19 -7.36
N LEU A 58 -3.53 -14.39 -6.79
CA LEU A 58 -3.17 -14.59 -5.38
C LEU A 58 -1.73 -14.15 -5.09
N ILE A 59 -0.78 -14.48 -5.98
CA ILE A 59 0.62 -14.04 -5.88
C ILE A 59 0.68 -12.50 -5.90
N GLY A 60 0.03 -11.88 -6.89
CA GLY A 60 -0.05 -10.43 -7.01
C GLY A 60 -0.67 -9.77 -5.77
N ALA A 61 -1.71 -10.37 -5.20
CA ALA A 61 -2.37 -9.84 -4.00
C ALA A 61 -1.43 -9.82 -2.78
N VAL A 62 -0.62 -10.87 -2.59
CA VAL A 62 0.37 -10.94 -1.50
C VAL A 62 1.47 -9.91 -1.70
N ILE A 63 2.02 -9.82 -2.92
CA ILE A 63 3.08 -8.85 -3.22
C ILE A 63 2.54 -7.41 -3.06
N GLY A 64 1.37 -7.11 -3.62
CA GLY A 64 0.72 -5.81 -3.51
C GLY A 64 0.40 -5.45 -2.05
N PHE A 65 -0.08 -6.40 -1.25
CA PHE A 65 -0.28 -6.18 0.19
C PHE A 65 1.01 -5.74 0.87
N ILE A 66 2.12 -6.46 0.63
CA ILE A 66 3.43 -6.16 1.24
C ILE A 66 3.93 -4.79 0.79
N ASP A 67 3.85 -4.50 -0.50
CA ASP A 67 4.31 -3.24 -1.12
C ASP A 67 3.62 -2.01 -0.49
N LEU A 68 2.29 -2.02 -0.42
CA LEU A 68 1.51 -0.91 0.14
C LEU A 68 1.44 -0.92 1.67
N PHE A 69 1.67 -2.07 2.33
CA PHE A 69 1.88 -2.10 3.78
C PHE A 69 3.15 -1.35 4.15
N ILE A 70 4.27 -1.66 3.49
CA ILE A 70 5.54 -0.97 3.70
C ILE A 70 5.40 0.51 3.33
N GLY A 71 4.79 0.81 2.18
CA GLY A 71 4.50 2.17 1.75
C GLY A 71 3.68 2.95 2.81
N GLY A 72 2.64 2.35 3.37
CA GLY A 72 1.84 2.96 4.41
C GLY A 72 2.59 3.21 5.71
N VAL A 73 3.45 2.29 6.13
CA VAL A 73 4.35 2.49 7.29
C VAL A 73 5.28 3.67 7.04
N ILE A 74 5.89 3.75 5.85
CA ILE A 74 6.78 4.85 5.46
C ILE A 74 6.03 6.19 5.43
N ILE A 75 4.83 6.22 4.86
CA ILE A 75 3.98 7.43 4.80
C ILE A 75 3.64 7.93 6.20
N ALA A 76 3.21 7.05 7.10
CA ALA A 76 2.90 7.43 8.48
C ALA A 76 4.14 7.94 9.23
N TRP A 77 5.30 7.31 9.01
CA TRP A 77 6.56 7.74 9.59
C TRP A 77 6.94 9.15 9.11
N LEU A 78 6.91 9.40 7.79
CA LEU A 78 7.18 10.73 7.21
C LEU A 78 6.19 11.78 7.71
N TYR A 79 4.89 11.46 7.75
CA TYR A 79 3.86 12.35 8.28
C TYR A 79 4.16 12.75 9.72
N ASN A 80 4.46 11.78 10.59
CA ASN A 80 4.79 12.04 11.99
C ASN A 80 6.10 12.83 12.13
N ALA A 81 7.09 12.59 11.27
CA ALA A 81 8.34 13.34 11.26
C ALA A 81 8.10 14.82 10.92
N PHE A 82 7.33 15.12 9.88
CA PHE A 82 7.04 16.50 9.47
C PHE A 82 6.09 17.21 10.43
N ALA A 83 5.10 16.50 10.97
CA ALA A 83 4.22 17.03 12.02
C ALA A 83 5.01 17.35 13.31
N GLY A 84 6.02 16.54 13.66
CA GLY A 84 6.87 16.74 14.83
C GLY A 84 7.87 17.90 14.71
N VAL A 85 8.36 18.19 13.50
CA VAL A 85 9.26 19.34 13.25
C VAL A 85 8.57 20.67 13.58
N CYS A 86 7.25 20.78 13.42
CA CYS A 86 6.51 21.99 13.72
C CYS A 86 6.35 22.28 15.24
N CYS A 87 6.63 21.32 16.13
CA CYS A 87 6.41 21.44 17.58
C CYS A 87 7.66 21.27 18.45
N ARG A 88 8.84 21.03 17.87
CA ARG A 88 10.07 20.75 18.66
C ARG A 88 10.75 22.00 19.24
N GLN A 89 10.21 23.20 19.02
CA GLN A 89 10.83 24.46 19.42
C GLN A 89 10.51 24.88 20.88
N SER A 90 9.55 24.25 21.56
CA SER A 90 9.05 24.73 22.86
C SER A 90 9.74 24.14 24.11
N ASP A 91 10.70 23.22 23.96
CA ASP A 91 11.28 22.48 25.10
C ASP A 91 12.81 22.70 25.26
N ARG A 92 13.36 23.81 24.75
CA ARG A 92 14.80 24.14 24.91
C ARG A 92 15.04 25.44 25.67
N VAL A 93 14.18 25.76 26.63
CA VAL A 93 14.40 26.83 27.61
C VAL A 93 13.96 26.35 28.98
N GLU A 94 14.69 25.38 29.53
CA GLU A 94 14.89 25.25 30.97
C GLU A 94 16.37 24.97 31.23
#